data_AF-A0A3G1A7D1-F1
#
_entry.id   AF-A0A3G1A7D1-F1
#
_cell.length_a   1.000
_cell.length_b   1.000
_cell.length_c   1.000
_cell.angle_alpha   90.00
_cell.angle_beta   90.00
_cell.angle_gamma   90.00
#
_symmetry.space_group_name_H-M   'P 1'
#
loop_
_entity.id
_entity.type
_entity.pdbx_description
1 polymer ?
#
loop_
_entity_poly.entity_id
_entity_poly.type
_entity_poly.pdbx_seq_one_letter_code
_entity_poly.pdbx_strand_id
1 'polypeptide(L)'
;MRRRDPSRQEVRETLRQAEKLVKDSLETAKTDSLSEAIRQLYQVFPKEQWLERAVTRYLLATVEEQSRHTWLVKGVPELGDKKAYYLVTQVGDKYECSCYNAPFGWTRRKNICTHIAAVMLYKRRRYIDEYISDENNDY
;
A
#
# COMPACT_ATOMS: atom_id res chain seq x y z
N MET A 1 9.49 -15.29 -12.08
CA MET A 1 8.46 -16.28 -11.68
C MET A 1 7.16 -15.51 -11.37
N ARG A 2 6.09 -15.67 -12.17
CA ARG A 2 4.82 -14.99 -11.88
C ARG A 2 4.22 -15.62 -10.61
N ARG A 3 4.06 -14.83 -9.54
CA ARG A 3 3.34 -15.30 -8.34
C ARG A 3 1.89 -15.63 -8.70
N ARG A 4 1.40 -16.77 -8.18
CA ARG A 4 0.00 -17.22 -8.30
C ARG A 4 -0.93 -16.19 -7.65
N ASP A 5 -2.13 -16.04 -8.20
CA ASP A 5 -3.17 -15.23 -7.57
C ASP A 5 -3.58 -15.83 -6.22
N PRO A 6 -3.70 -15.01 -5.15
CA PRO A 6 -4.08 -15.50 -3.84
C PRO A 6 -5.53 -16.02 -3.85
N SER A 7 -5.78 -17.11 -3.13
CA SER A 7 -7.12 -17.62 -2.88
C SER A 7 -7.92 -16.67 -1.99
N ARG A 8 -9.25 -16.79 -2.03
CA ARG A 8 -10.17 -16.04 -1.17
C ARG A 8 -9.84 -16.17 0.32
N GLN A 9 -9.40 -17.36 0.74
CA GLN A 9 -9.02 -17.61 2.12
C GLN A 9 -7.74 -16.86 2.49
N GLU A 10 -6.71 -16.94 1.64
CA GLU A 10 -5.45 -16.20 1.84
C GLU A 10 -5.69 -14.70 1.93
N VAL A 11 -6.56 -14.13 1.09
CA VAL A 11 -6.90 -12.70 1.16
C VAL A 11 -7.57 -12.34 2.49
N ARG A 12 -8.50 -13.17 2.98
CA ARG A 12 -9.20 -12.93 4.26
C ARG A 12 -8.26 -13.04 5.46
N GLU A 13 -7.36 -14.01 5.45
CA GLU A 13 -6.34 -14.18 6.49
C GLU A 13 -5.37 -12.99 6.48
N THR A 14 -4.94 -12.56 5.29
CA THR A 14 -4.07 -11.39 5.14
C THR A 14 -4.76 -10.11 5.59
N LEU A 15 -6.08 -9.97 5.38
CA LEU A 15 -6.85 -8.83 5.87
C LEU A 15 -6.84 -8.77 7.40
N ARG A 16 -7.10 -9.90 8.09
CA ARG A 16 -7.02 -9.97 9.56
C ARG A 16 -5.62 -9.65 10.08
N GLN A 17 -4.59 -10.12 9.37
CA GLN A 17 -3.20 -9.79 9.69
C GLN A 17 -2.94 -8.29 9.52
N ALA A 18 -3.46 -7.68 8.45
CA ALA A 18 -3.32 -6.25 8.19
C ALA A 18 -4.04 -5.39 9.24
N GLU A 19 -5.27 -5.76 9.63
CA GLU A 19 -6.02 -5.12 10.73
C GLU A 19 -5.20 -5.10 12.02
N LYS A 20 -4.66 -6.26 12.41
CA LYS A 20 -3.80 -6.37 13.59
C LYS A 20 -2.54 -5.51 13.45
N LEU A 21 -1.87 -5.56 12.31
CA LEU A 21 -0.63 -4.81 12.09
C LEU A 21 -0.87 -3.30 12.11
N VAL A 22 -1.97 -2.82 11.53
CA VAL A 22 -2.35 -1.41 11.58
C VAL A 22 -2.58 -0.99 13.02
N LYS A 23 -3.42 -1.73 13.76
CA LYS A 23 -3.70 -1.46 15.17
C LYS A 23 -2.42 -1.42 16.01
N ASP A 24 -1.60 -2.47 15.92
CA ASP A 24 -0.33 -2.56 16.65
C ASP A 24 0.58 -1.39 16.28
N SER A 25 0.66 -0.99 15.02
CA SER A 25 1.53 0.11 14.58
C SER A 25 1.09 1.49 15.09
N LEU A 26 -0.22 1.68 15.32
CA LEU A 26 -0.79 2.92 15.82
C LEU A 26 -0.79 3.01 17.36
N GLU A 27 -0.95 1.88 18.05
CA GLU A 27 -1.03 1.83 19.52
C GLU A 27 0.32 1.57 20.20
N THR A 28 1.23 0.84 19.55
CA THR A 28 2.47 0.39 20.18
C THR A 28 3.69 1.20 19.73
N ALA A 29 4.68 1.32 20.61
CA ALA A 29 5.98 1.91 20.32
C ALA A 29 6.87 1.04 19.41
N LYS A 30 6.30 0.13 18.61
CA LYS A 30 7.06 -0.76 17.73
C LYS A 30 7.72 0.05 16.60
N THR A 31 9.04 0.03 16.53
CA THR A 31 9.83 0.90 15.63
C THR A 31 10.32 0.22 14.35
N ASP A 32 9.77 -0.94 13.98
CA ASP A 32 10.13 -1.52 12.68
C ASP A 32 9.66 -0.60 11.53
N SER A 33 10.38 -0.63 10.43
CA SER A 33 10.20 0.28 9.30
C SER A 33 8.83 0.15 8.59
N LEU A 34 8.06 -0.92 8.84
CA LEU A 34 6.74 -1.13 8.25
C LEU A 34 5.72 -0.49 9.17
N SER A 35 5.83 -0.72 10.48
CA SER A 35 5.07 0.03 11.46
C SER A 35 5.29 1.54 11.34
N GLU A 36 6.52 1.97 11.08
CA GLU A 36 6.83 3.38 10.84
C GLU A 36 6.22 3.90 9.52
N ALA A 37 6.35 3.16 8.42
CA ALA A 37 5.72 3.53 7.16
C ALA A 37 4.17 3.61 7.27
N ILE A 38 3.57 2.71 8.04
CA ILE A 38 2.13 2.70 8.35
C ILE A 38 1.74 3.96 9.14
N ARG A 39 2.48 4.30 10.20
CA ARG A 39 2.24 5.51 11.01
C ARG A 39 2.35 6.79 10.19
N GLN A 40 3.43 6.95 9.42
CA GLN A 40 3.63 8.12 8.57
C GLN A 40 2.51 8.25 7.52
N LEU A 41 2.02 7.14 6.99
CA LEU A 41 0.92 7.18 6.04
C LEU A 41 -0.42 7.53 6.72
N TYR A 42 -0.65 7.02 7.93
CA TYR A 42 -1.84 7.33 8.74
C TYR A 42 -1.91 8.81 9.15
N GLN A 43 -0.78 9.43 9.50
CA GLN A 43 -0.71 10.85 9.82
C GLN A 43 -1.24 11.75 8.69
N VAL A 44 -1.04 11.33 7.44
CA VAL A 44 -1.53 12.05 6.25
C VAL A 44 -2.96 11.63 5.89
N PHE A 45 -3.29 10.36 6.05
CA PHE A 45 -4.60 9.79 5.72
C PHE A 45 -5.16 8.96 6.89
N PRO A 46 -5.84 9.60 7.86
CA PRO A 46 -6.30 8.95 9.10
C PRO A 46 -7.57 8.12 8.86
N LYS A 47 -7.44 7.05 8.07
CA LYS A 47 -8.53 6.13 7.71
C LYS A 47 -8.05 4.69 7.83
N GLU A 48 -8.37 4.03 8.93
CA GLU A 48 -7.92 2.67 9.25
C GLU A 48 -8.31 1.66 8.17
N GLN A 49 -9.59 1.56 7.81
CA GLN A 49 -10.03 0.64 6.75
C GLN A 49 -9.33 0.85 5.40
N TRP A 50 -8.97 2.09 5.08
CA TRP A 50 -8.21 2.40 3.87
C TRP A 50 -6.77 1.91 3.97
N LEU A 51 -6.16 2.09 5.14
CA LEU A 51 -4.80 1.68 5.45
C LEU A 51 -4.66 0.16 5.55
N GLU A 52 -5.61 -0.52 6.22
CA GLU A 52 -5.70 -1.99 6.29
C GLU A 52 -5.73 -2.59 4.89
N ARG A 53 -6.54 -2.04 3.99
CA ARG A 53 -6.59 -2.48 2.59
C ARG A 53 -5.28 -2.23 1.84
N ALA A 54 -4.58 -1.14 2.15
CA ALA A 54 -3.26 -0.85 1.57
C ALA A 54 -2.19 -1.84 2.07
N VAL A 55 -2.20 -2.13 3.37
CA VAL A 55 -1.32 -3.11 4.02
C VAL A 55 -1.60 -4.51 3.49
N THR A 56 -2.87 -4.91 3.34
CA THR A 56 -3.24 -6.19 2.72
C THR A 56 -2.66 -6.32 1.32
N ARG A 57 -2.81 -5.28 0.48
CA ARG A 57 -2.20 -5.25 -0.87
C ARG A 57 -0.68 -5.38 -0.84
N TYR A 58 -0.03 -4.75 0.14
CA TYR A 58 1.41 -4.83 0.33
C TYR A 58 1.86 -6.24 0.74
N LEU A 59 1.21 -6.85 1.74
CA LEU A 59 1.50 -8.20 2.21
C LEU A 59 1.27 -9.26 1.12
N LEU A 60 0.25 -9.06 0.28
CA LEU A 60 0.00 -9.89 -0.92
C LEU A 60 1.01 -9.64 -2.06
N ALA A 61 1.99 -8.75 -1.88
CA ALA A 61 2.99 -8.37 -2.88
C ALA A 61 2.37 -7.99 -4.23
N THR A 62 1.30 -7.19 -4.20
CA THR A 62 0.57 -6.79 -5.42
C THR A 62 1.25 -5.68 -6.20
N VAL A 63 2.21 -4.96 -5.60
CA VAL A 63 2.91 -3.82 -6.20
C VAL A 63 4.18 -4.31 -6.89
N GLU A 64 4.31 -4.04 -8.18
CA GLU A 64 5.48 -4.32 -9.00
C GLU A 64 5.99 -3.01 -9.61
N GLU A 65 7.19 -2.57 -9.20
CA GLU A 65 7.84 -1.40 -9.77
C GLU A 65 8.23 -1.64 -11.24
N GLN A 66 7.76 -0.79 -12.14
CA GLN A 66 8.08 -0.84 -13.57
C GLN A 66 9.14 0.20 -13.94
N SER A 67 9.12 1.35 -13.25
CA SER A 67 10.12 2.41 -13.31
C SER A 67 10.07 3.25 -12.04
N ARG A 68 11.02 4.18 -11.88
CA ARG A 68 11.08 5.12 -10.74
C ARG A 68 9.78 5.88 -10.45
N HIS A 69 8.93 6.04 -11.46
CA HIS A 69 7.68 6.81 -11.40
C HIS A 69 6.44 6.00 -11.80
N THR A 70 6.55 4.68 -11.95
CA THR A 70 5.45 3.84 -12.44
C THR A 70 5.45 2.47 -11.77
N TRP A 71 4.27 2.09 -11.27
CA TRP A 71 4.03 0.82 -10.59
C TRP A 71 2.81 0.13 -11.20
N LEU A 72 2.95 -1.16 -11.45
CA LEU A 72 1.83 -2.05 -11.75
C LEU A 72 1.29 -2.60 -10.42
N VAL A 73 -0.01 -2.51 -10.20
CA VAL A 73 -0.68 -3.04 -9.01
C VAL A 73 -1.67 -4.11 -9.43
N LYS A 74 -1.45 -5.35 -9.01
CA LYS A 74 -2.39 -6.46 -9.26
C LYS A 74 -3.72 -6.22 -8.55
N GLY A 75 -4.79 -6.51 -9.26
CA GLY A 75 -6.14 -6.45 -8.74
C GLY A 75 -6.44 -7.63 -7.82
N VAL A 76 -7.15 -7.37 -6.74
CA VAL A 76 -7.63 -8.36 -5.77
C VAL A 76 -9.15 -8.23 -5.70
N PRO A 77 -9.93 -9.13 -6.35
CA PRO A 77 -11.39 -9.05 -6.41
C PRO A 77 -12.07 -8.98 -5.03
N GLU A 78 -11.51 -9.65 -4.04
CA GLU A 78 -11.96 -9.67 -2.65
C GLU A 78 -11.82 -8.30 -1.97
N LEU A 79 -10.92 -7.44 -2.48
CA LEU A 79 -10.82 -6.04 -2.09
C LEU A 79 -11.70 -5.13 -2.97
N GLY A 80 -12.54 -5.65 -3.86
CA GLY A 80 -13.46 -4.87 -4.69
C GLY A 80 -12.87 -4.40 -6.02
N ASP A 81 -11.77 -5.01 -6.46
CA ASP A 81 -11.19 -4.73 -7.76
C ASP A 81 -11.95 -5.41 -8.89
N LYS A 82 -12.05 -4.70 -10.02
CA LYS A 82 -12.76 -5.17 -11.23
C LYS A 82 -11.80 -5.50 -12.37
N LYS A 83 -10.55 -5.07 -12.27
CA LYS A 83 -9.51 -5.27 -13.30
C LYS A 83 -8.40 -6.12 -12.69
N ALA A 84 -7.76 -6.94 -13.53
CA ALA A 84 -6.64 -7.77 -13.11
C ALA A 84 -5.40 -6.95 -12.70
N TYR A 85 -5.26 -5.74 -13.23
CA TYR A 85 -4.17 -4.83 -12.90
C TYR A 85 -4.58 -3.37 -13.02
N TYR A 86 -3.83 -2.53 -12.32
CA TYR A 86 -3.94 -1.09 -12.30
C TYR A 86 -2.55 -0.49 -12.49
N LEU A 87 -2.48 0.63 -13.22
CA LEU A 87 -1.24 1.38 -13.37
C LEU A 87 -1.30 2.56 -12.42
N VAL A 88 -0.28 2.72 -11.60
CA VAL A 88 -0.07 3.89 -10.75
C VAL A 88 1.15 4.63 -11.27
N THR A 89 0.99 5.92 -11.54
CA THR A 89 2.09 6.80 -11.96
C THR A 89 2.23 7.95 -10.99
N GLN A 90 3.44 8.45 -10.84
CA GLN A 90 3.73 9.65 -10.05
C GLN A 90 4.37 10.71 -10.94
N VAL A 91 3.78 11.92 -10.97
CA VAL A 91 4.32 13.08 -11.67
C VAL A 91 4.47 14.21 -10.66
N GLY A 92 5.72 14.54 -10.30
CA GLY A 92 6.01 15.38 -9.15
C GLY A 92 5.45 14.77 -7.86
N ASP A 93 4.64 15.53 -7.12
CA ASP A 93 4.02 15.06 -5.87
C ASP A 93 2.65 14.39 -6.07
N LYS A 94 2.16 14.35 -7.31
CA LYS A 94 0.82 13.84 -7.62
C LYS A 94 0.87 12.39 -8.08
N TYR A 95 -0.04 11.59 -7.55
CA TYR A 95 -0.25 10.20 -7.95
C TYR A 95 -1.52 10.08 -8.80
N GLU A 96 -1.41 9.35 -9.91
CA GLU A 96 -2.53 9.02 -10.78
C GLU A 96 -2.66 7.51 -10.87
N CYS A 97 -3.90 7.01 -10.78
CA CYS A 97 -4.20 5.59 -10.88
C CYS A 97 -5.22 5.34 -12.00
N SER A 98 -4.98 4.31 -12.82
CA SER A 98 -5.90 3.91 -13.88
C SER A 98 -7.28 3.46 -13.37
N CYS A 99 -7.43 3.20 -12.06
CA CYS A 99 -8.74 2.93 -11.45
C CYS A 99 -9.67 4.16 -11.44
N TYR A 100 -9.13 5.37 -11.63
CA TYR A 100 -9.92 6.60 -11.71
C TYR A 100 -10.71 6.71 -13.03
N ASN A 101 -10.35 5.95 -14.07
CA ASN A 101 -11.04 5.97 -15.36
C ASN A 101 -12.27 5.02 -15.40
N ALA A 102 -12.71 4.53 -14.24
CA ALA A 102 -13.89 3.67 -14.10
C ALA A 102 -15.10 4.45 -13.54
N PRO A 103 -16.34 3.93 -13.64
CA PRO A 103 -17.49 4.50 -12.93
C PRO A 103 -17.17 4.72 -11.44
N PHE A 104 -17.55 5.87 -10.89
CA PHE A 104 -17.15 6.38 -9.56
C PHE A 104 -15.68 6.82 -9.40
N GLY A 105 -14.98 7.09 -10.51
CA GLY A 105 -13.59 7.58 -10.52
C GLY A 105 -13.37 8.89 -9.76
N TRP A 106 -14.31 9.83 -9.88
CA TRP A 106 -14.25 11.14 -9.21
C TRP A 106 -14.27 11.03 -7.67
N THR A 107 -15.09 10.16 -7.09
CA THR A 107 -15.15 9.95 -5.62
C THR A 107 -13.87 9.30 -5.08
N ARG A 108 -13.25 8.40 -5.87
CA ARG A 108 -11.97 7.77 -5.53
C ARG A 108 -10.79 8.74 -5.65
N ARG A 109 -10.83 9.64 -6.63
CA ARG A 109 -9.84 10.71 -6.79
C ARG A 109 -9.81 11.65 -5.59
N LYS A 110 -10.97 11.93 -4.98
CA LYS A 110 -11.09 12.76 -3.77
C LYS A 110 -10.53 12.11 -2.50
N ASN A 111 -10.43 10.78 -2.44
CA ASN A 111 -10.05 10.05 -1.22
C ASN A 111 -8.74 9.27 -1.33
N ILE A 112 -8.07 9.30 -2.50
CA ILE A 112 -6.95 8.44 -2.89
C ILE A 112 -7.34 6.96 -2.86
N CYS A 113 -7.11 6.22 -3.94
CA CYS A 113 -7.45 4.80 -3.96
C CYS A 113 -6.44 3.95 -3.15
N THR A 114 -6.85 2.77 -2.70
CA THR A 114 -5.95 1.86 -1.97
C THR A 114 -4.83 1.28 -2.85
N HIS A 115 -4.90 1.42 -4.18
CA HIS A 115 -3.77 1.11 -5.07
C HIS A 115 -2.64 2.13 -4.89
N ILE A 116 -2.95 3.43 -4.87
CA ILE A 116 -1.96 4.48 -4.60
C ILE A 116 -1.45 4.36 -3.17
N ALA A 117 -2.33 4.05 -2.22
CA ALA A 117 -1.94 3.79 -0.83
C ALA A 117 -0.87 2.69 -0.72
N ALA A 118 -1.07 1.57 -1.42
CA ALA A 118 -0.13 0.46 -1.43
C ALA A 118 1.23 0.86 -2.04
N VAL A 119 1.23 1.67 -3.10
CA VAL A 119 2.47 2.24 -3.68
C VAL A 119 3.16 3.20 -2.72
N MET A 120 2.39 4.08 -2.07
CA MET A 120 2.89 5.01 -1.07
C MET A 120 3.53 4.28 0.12
N LEU A 121 2.95 3.17 0.56
CA LEU A 121 3.48 2.31 1.62
C LEU A 121 4.76 1.59 1.16
N TYR A 122 4.73 0.97 -0.02
CA TYR A 122 5.88 0.31 -0.63
C TYR A 122 7.10 1.23 -0.70
N LYS A 123 6.91 2.46 -1.19
CA LYS A 123 7.99 3.45 -1.30
C LYS A 123 8.52 3.90 0.05
N ARG A 124 7.65 4.17 1.03
CA ARG A 124 8.06 4.61 2.38
C ARG A 124 8.88 3.53 3.07
N ARG A 125 8.40 2.28 3.07
CA ARG A 125 9.12 1.16 3.68
C ARG A 125 10.49 0.99 3.03
N ARG A 126 10.55 0.99 1.69
CA ARG A 126 11.82 0.93 0.95
C ARG A 126 12.77 2.07 1.32
N TYR A 127 12.28 3.31 1.41
CA TYR A 127 13.10 4.44 1.82
C TYR A 127 13.63 4.30 3.25
N ILE A 128 12.80 3.87 4.20
CA ILE A 128 13.23 3.67 5.59
C ILE A 128 14.28 2.54 5.67
N ASP A 129 14.04 1.44 4.95
CA ASP A 129 14.96 0.30 4.87
C ASP A 129 16.29 0.63 4.15
N GLU A 130 16.31 1.61 3.24
CA GLU A 130 17.50 1.95 2.45
C GLU A 130 18.29 3.16 2.99
N TYR A 131 17.64 4.08 3.72
CA TYR A 131 18.25 5.38 4.05
C TYR A 131 18.15 5.76 5.53
N ILE A 132 17.30 5.11 6.33
CA ILE A 132 17.14 5.44 7.76
C ILE A 132 17.77 4.37 8.67
N SER A 133 17.84 3.11 8.22
CA SER A 133 18.55 2.05 8.95
C SER A 133 20.07 2.29 9.02
N ASP A 134 20.63 3.10 8.11
CA ASP A 134 22.06 3.39 8.03
C ASP A 134 22.49 4.56 8.94
N GLU A 135 21.56 5.43 9.36
CA GLU A 135 21.84 6.56 10.27
C GLU A 135 22.00 6.14 11.75
N ASN A 136 21.72 4.88 12.10
CA ASN A 136 21.85 4.37 13.47
C ASN A 136 23.13 3.57 13.72
N ASN A 137 24.11 3.60 12.79
CA ASN A 137 25.40 2.90 12.92
C ASN A 137 26.63 3.81 12.78
N ASP A 138 26.43 5.12 12.91
CA ASP A 138 27.51 6.06 13.21
C ASP A 138 27.22 6.66 14.59
N TYR A 139 27.98 6.20 15.60
CA TYR A 139 28.34 6.78 16.91
C TYR A 139 28.42 5.74 18.02
#